data_AF-A0A0B1RU60-F1
#
_entry.id   AF-A0A0B1RU60-F1
#
_cell.length_a   1.000
_cell.length_b   1.000
_cell.length_c   1.000
_cell.angle_alpha   90.00
_cell.angle_beta   90.00
_cell.angle_gamma   90.00
#
_symmetry.space_group_name_H-M   'P 1'
#
loop_
_entity.id
_entity.type
_entity.pdbx_description
1 polymer ?
#
loop_
_entity_poly.entity_id
_entity_poly.type
_entity_poly.pdbx_seq_one_letter_code
_entity_poly.pdbx_strand_id
1 'polypeptide(L)'
;MDTVNFKLLKQPVPLQNITAISVCPEPNGLFIIHLSDNDIIGCMKNPKDEERVGELVGVLLAHFEKTNMKPPMVHVSPSLSVCLGGKTRAVRIFPADATQQAV
;
A
#
# COMPACT_ATOMS: atom_id res chain seq x y z
N MET A 1 11.03 -13.84 -10.81
CA MET A 1 10.24 -12.59 -10.90
C MET A 1 11.01 -11.58 -11.73
N ASP A 2 10.42 -11.11 -12.82
CA ASP A 2 11.05 -10.16 -13.76
C ASP A 2 11.25 -8.78 -13.14
N THR A 3 12.35 -8.62 -12.40
CA THR A 3 12.82 -7.32 -11.89
C THR A 3 13.30 -6.37 -12.99
N VAL A 4 13.41 -6.86 -14.23
CA VAL A 4 13.95 -6.14 -15.41
C VAL A 4 13.10 -4.92 -15.79
N ASN A 5 11.79 -4.93 -15.49
CA ASN A 5 10.86 -3.86 -15.84
C ASN A 5 10.51 -2.92 -14.68
N PHE A 6 10.90 -3.26 -13.45
CA PHE A 6 10.60 -2.44 -12.28
C PHE A 6 11.76 -1.49 -12.00
N LYS A 7 11.50 -0.18 -12.05
CA LYS A 7 12.47 0.82 -11.63
C LYS A 7 12.55 0.82 -10.11
N LEU A 8 13.76 0.68 -9.58
CA LEU A 8 14.01 0.89 -8.15
C LEU A 8 13.55 2.30 -7.76
N LEU A 9 12.93 2.40 -6.58
CA LEU A 9 12.66 3.68 -5.95
C LEU A 9 14.01 4.35 -5.65
N LYS A 10 14.38 5.33 -6.47
CA LYS A 10 15.71 5.95 -6.40
C LYS A 10 15.88 6.88 -5.19
N GLN A 11 14.78 7.40 -4.67
CA GLN A 11 14.75 8.40 -3.60
C GLN A 11 13.63 8.08 -2.63
N PRO A 12 13.85 8.24 -1.31
CA PRO A 12 12.79 8.04 -0.33
C PRO A 12 11.65 9.02 -0.58
N VAL A 13 10.41 8.59 -0.31
CA VAL A 13 9.24 9.46 -0.39
C VAL A 13 9.08 10.22 0.93
N PRO A 14 9.13 11.56 0.92
CA PRO A 14 8.85 12.35 2.11
C PRO A 14 7.41 12.12 2.61
N LEU A 15 7.22 11.98 3.92
CA LEU A 15 5.89 11.75 4.51
C LEU A 15 4.87 12.86 4.18
N GLN A 16 5.33 14.11 4.06
CA GLN A 16 4.53 15.26 3.65
C GLN A 16 3.92 15.13 2.23
N ASN A 17 4.45 14.23 1.40
CA ASN A 17 3.91 13.98 0.06
C ASN A 17 2.77 12.95 0.05
N ILE A 18 2.50 12.30 1.18
CA ILE A 18 1.40 11.33 1.32
C ILE A 18 0.09 12.10 1.40
N THR A 19 -0.82 11.84 0.47
CA THR A 19 -2.11 12.54 0.38
C THR A 19 -3.23 11.79 1.11
N ALA A 20 -3.19 10.46 1.05
CA ALA A 20 -4.17 9.57 1.67
C ALA A 20 -3.57 8.16 1.84
N ILE A 21 -4.26 7.33 2.62
CA ILE A 21 -4.00 5.90 2.74
C ILE A 21 -5.30 5.18 2.41
N SER A 22 -5.27 4.15 1.56
CA SER A 22 -6.44 3.31 1.30
C SER A 22 -6.17 1.86 1.68
N VAL A 23 -7.17 1.21 2.28
CA VAL A 23 -7.13 -0.19 2.70
C VAL A 23 -8.42 -0.90 2.33
N CYS A 24 -8.38 -2.22 2.23
CA CYS A 24 -9.57 -3.05 2.08
C CYS A 24 -10.16 -3.44 3.44
N PRO A 25 -11.49 -3.62 3.55
CA PRO A 25 -12.11 -4.25 4.71
C PRO A 25 -11.80 -5.75 4.79
N GLU A 26 -11.50 -6.42 3.66
CA GLU A 26 -11.11 -7.82 3.64
C GLU A 26 -9.67 -8.03 4.15
N PRO A 27 -9.39 -9.12 4.90
CA PRO A 27 -8.05 -9.42 5.43
C PRO A 27 -7.14 -10.00 4.33
N ASN A 28 -6.76 -9.15 3.38
CA ASN A 28 -5.98 -9.51 2.20
C ASN A 28 -4.59 -8.84 2.19
N GLY A 29 -4.20 -8.20 3.30
CA GLY A 29 -2.94 -7.48 3.44
C GLY A 29 -2.80 -6.23 2.57
N LEU A 30 -3.80 -5.83 1.77
CA LEU A 30 -3.68 -4.72 0.83
C LEU A 30 -3.65 -3.37 1.52
N PHE A 31 -2.68 -2.56 1.16
CA PHE A 31 -2.65 -1.15 1.48
C PHE A 31 -2.13 -0.33 0.30
N ILE A 32 -2.58 0.91 0.22
CA ILE A 32 -2.12 1.90 -0.74
C ILE A 32 -1.74 3.17 0.03
N ILE A 33 -0.56 3.69 -0.24
CA ILE A 33 -0.14 5.02 0.18
C ILE A 33 -0.20 5.92 -1.05
N HIS A 34 -1.14 6.87 -1.03
CA HIS A 34 -1.38 7.74 -2.17
C HIS A 34 -0.36 8.88 -2.24
N LEU A 35 0.13 9.11 -3.45
CA LEU A 35 1.05 10.19 -3.82
C LEU A 35 0.43 10.98 -5.00
N SER A 36 1.12 12.00 -5.51
CA SER A 36 0.59 12.78 -6.65
C SER A 36 0.43 11.93 -7.91
N ASP A 37 1.47 11.16 -8.26
CA ASP A 37 1.57 10.55 -9.59
C ASP A 37 1.87 9.05 -9.57
N ASN A 38 2.37 8.53 -8.45
CA ASN A 38 2.81 7.14 -8.34
C ASN A 38 2.56 6.65 -6.92
N ASP A 39 1.40 6.07 -6.67
CA ASP A 39 1.05 5.47 -5.40
C ASP A 39 1.97 4.30 -5.06
N ILE A 40 2.23 4.11 -3.77
CA ILE A 40 2.90 2.91 -3.26
C ILE A 40 1.81 1.90 -2.92
N ILE A 41 1.86 0.74 -3.56
CA ILE A 41 0.89 -0.34 -3.37
C ILE A 41 1.65 -1.53 -2.80
N GLY A 42 1.10 -2.15 -1.75
CA GLY A 42 1.71 -3.31 -1.13
C GLY A 42 0.68 -4.29 -0.61
N CYS A 43 1.09 -5.55 -0.49
CA CYS A 43 0.37 -6.57 0.25
C CYS A 43 1.27 -7.00 1.41
N MET A 44 0.81 -6.81 2.64
CA MET A 44 1.56 -7.20 3.81
C MET A 44 1.30 -8.67 4.12
N LYS A 45 2.39 -9.44 4.21
CA LYS A 45 2.35 -10.85 4.58
C LYS A 45 3.43 -11.11 5.62
N ASN A 46 3.11 -11.95 6.61
CA ASN A 46 4.07 -12.40 7.61
C ASN A 46 4.01 -13.93 7.75
N PRO A 47 5.04 -14.57 8.33
CA PRO A 47 5.10 -16.04 8.45
C PRO A 47 3.97 -16.66 9.28
N LYS A 48 3.27 -15.87 10.10
CA LYS A 48 2.15 -16.32 10.93
C LYS A 48 0.78 -16.10 10.28
N ASP A 49 0.76 -15.54 9.06
CA ASP A 49 -0.46 -15.20 8.32
C ASP A 49 -1.43 -14.27 9.08
N GLU A 50 -0.87 -13.41 9.94
CA GLU A 50 -1.65 -12.43 10.71
C GLU A 50 -2.04 -11.23 9.84
N GLU A 51 -3.27 -10.71 9.97
CA GLU A 51 -3.66 -9.45 9.36
C GLU A 51 -3.18 -8.28 10.22
N ARG A 52 -2.23 -7.49 9.70
CA ARG A 52 -1.55 -6.41 10.45
C ARG A 52 -1.64 -5.05 9.76
N VAL A 53 -2.40 -4.89 8.68
CA VAL A 53 -2.54 -3.61 7.95
C VAL A 53 -3.08 -2.50 8.89
N GLY A 54 -3.97 -2.84 9.82
CA GLY A 54 -4.44 -1.87 10.82
C GLY A 54 -3.31 -1.33 11.70
N GLU A 55 -2.35 -2.17 12.10
CA GLU A 55 -1.19 -1.74 12.88
C GLU A 55 -0.23 -0.88 12.05
N LEU A 56 -0.02 -1.22 10.77
CA LEU A 56 0.75 -0.39 9.83
C LEU A 56 0.15 1.02 9.76
N VAL A 57 -1.17 1.12 9.55
CA VAL A 57 -1.88 2.41 9.51
C VAL A 57 -1.73 3.15 10.84
N GLY A 58 -2.00 2.48 11.97
CA GLY A 58 -1.91 3.09 13.30
C GLY A 58 -0.51 3.62 13.63
N VAL A 59 0.54 2.84 13.36
CA VAL A 59 1.93 3.24 13.56
C VAL A 59 2.31 4.43 12.68
N LEU A 60 1.87 4.43 11.42
CA LEU A 60 2.15 5.52 10.49
C LEU A 60 1.47 6.81 10.97
N LEU A 61 0.17 6.79 11.28
CA LEU A 61 -0.57 7.96 11.77
C LEU A 61 0.02 8.49 13.09
N ALA A 62 0.35 7.60 14.03
CA ALA A 62 1.02 7.98 15.27
C ALA A 62 2.39 8.65 15.02
N HIS A 63 3.10 8.26 13.96
CA HIS A 63 4.34 8.93 13.57
C HIS A 63 4.09 10.34 13.00
N PHE A 64 3.06 10.53 12.17
CA PHE A 64 2.64 11.87 11.72
C PHE A 64 2.39 12.80 12.90
N GLU A 65 1.62 12.37 13.89
CA GLU A 65 1.33 13.14 15.10
C GLU A 65 2.60 13.47 15.90
N LYS A 66 3.48 12.50 16.13
CA LYS A 66 4.76 12.70 16.85
C LYS A 66 5.67 13.73 16.18
N THR A 67 5.58 13.85 14.86
CA THR A 67 6.34 14.80 14.05
C THR A 67 5.60 16.12 13.81
N ASN A 68 4.46 16.34 14.47
CA ASN A 68 3.61 17.52 14.33
C ASN A 68 3.13 17.77 12.89
N MET A 69 2.96 16.70 12.12
CA MET A 69 2.42 16.73 10.77
C MET A 69 0.94 16.37 10.79
N LYS A 70 0.16 16.95 9.88
CA LYS A 70 -1.25 16.57 9.69
C LYS A 70 -1.31 15.12 9.19
N PRO A 71 -2.03 14.21 9.88
CA PRO A 71 -2.17 12.85 9.39
C PRO A 71 -2.97 12.81 8.07
N PRO A 72 -2.60 11.91 7.13
CA PRO A 72 -3.36 11.73 5.90
C PRO A 72 -4.74 11.12 6.17
N MET A 73 -5.68 11.32 5.24
CA MET A 73 -6.98 10.67 5.31
C MET A 73 -6.84 9.17 5.09
N VAL A 74 -7.58 8.36 5.85
CA VAL A 74 -7.66 6.91 5.65
C VAL A 74 -9.00 6.56 4.99
N HIS A 75 -8.94 5.88 3.85
CA HIS A 75 -10.09 5.35 3.15
C HIS A 75 -10.16 3.84 3.34
N VAL A 76 -11.36 3.34 3.63
CA VAL A 76 -11.63 1.90 3.70
C VAL A 76 -12.65 1.60 2.61
N SER A 77 -12.28 0.76 1.63
CA SER A 77 -13.15 0.42 0.51
C SER A 77 -12.86 -0.98 -0.04
N PRO A 78 -13.89 -1.75 -0.43
CA PRO A 78 -13.70 -3.05 -1.08
C PRO A 78 -13.11 -2.93 -2.49
N SER A 79 -13.18 -1.75 -3.10
CA SER A 79 -12.62 -1.47 -4.43
C SER A 79 -11.66 -0.29 -4.33
N LEU A 80 -10.39 -0.54 -4.62
CA LEU A 80 -9.35 0.46 -4.52
C LEU A 80 -8.89 0.92 -5.91
N SER A 81 -8.76 2.23 -6.08
CA SER A 81 -8.13 2.88 -7.22
C SER A 81 -6.75 3.39 -6.84
N VAL A 82 -5.84 3.39 -7.80
CA VAL A 82 -4.43 3.81 -7.61
C VAL A 82 -4.00 4.67 -8.78
N CYS A 83 -3.06 5.58 -8.55
CA CYS A 83 -2.33 6.30 -9.58
C CYS A 83 -0.97 5.63 -9.82
N LEU A 84 -0.70 5.17 -11.03
CA LEU A 84 0.59 4.60 -11.42
C LEU A 84 1.08 5.28 -12.70
N GLY A 85 2.18 6.02 -12.62
CA GLY A 85 2.74 6.81 -13.72
C GLY A 85 1.77 7.88 -14.23
N GLY A 86 1.05 8.54 -13.32
CA GLY A 86 0.04 9.54 -13.63
C GLY A 86 -1.27 8.97 -14.19
N LYS A 87 -1.46 7.65 -14.15
CA LYS A 87 -2.64 6.98 -14.70
C LYS A 87 -3.41 6.25 -13.62
N THR A 88 -4.71 6.51 -13.54
CA THR A 88 -5.60 5.78 -12.64
C THR A 88 -5.76 4.32 -13.11
N ARG A 89 -5.69 3.39 -12.15
CA ARG A 89 -5.88 1.96 -12.33
C ARG A 89 -6.73 1.43 -11.19
N ALA A 90 -7.46 0.35 -11.43
CA ALA A 90 -8.13 -0.40 -10.38
C ALA A 90 -7.21 -1.53 -9.92
N VAL A 91 -7.16 -1.79 -8.60
CA VAL A 91 -6.43 -2.93 -8.03
C VAL A 91 -7.43 -4.00 -7.65
N ARG A 92 -7.12 -5.25 -8.00
CA ARG A 92 -7.88 -6.44 -7.58
C ARG A 92 -6.90 -7.46 -7.03
N ILE A 93 -7.27 -8.07 -5.91
CA ILE A 93 -6.53 -9.19 -5.34
C ILE A 93 -7.23 -10.47 -5.73
N PHE A 94 -6.43 -11.45 -6.13
CA PHE A 94 -6.86 -12.80 -6.37
C PHE A 94 -6.12 -13.72 -5.39
N PRO A 95 -6.75 -14.81 -4.93
CA PRO A 95 -6.04 -15.87 -4.23
C PRO A 95 -4.86 -16.34 -5.09
N ALA A 96 -3.73 -16.62 -4.45
CA ALA A 96 -2.63 -17.26 -5.16
C ALA A 96 -3.10 -18.65 -5.63
N ASP A 97 -2.99 -18.93 -6.93
CA ASP A 97 -3.22 -20.29 -7.44
C ASP A 97 -2.22 -21.24 -6.76
N ALA A 98 -2.71 -22.37 -6.24
CA ALA A 98 -1.89 -23.36 -5.56
C ALA A 98 -0.77 -23.94 -6.46
N THR A 99 -0.84 -23.74 -7.77
CA THR A 99 0.14 -24.13 -8.79
C THR A 99 1.23 -23.09 -9.06
N GLN A 100 1.19 -21.90 -8.45
CA GLN A 100 2.21 -20.85 -8.60
C GLN A 100 3.21 -20.81 -7.42
N GLN A 101 3.47 -21.95 -6.77
CA GLN A 101 4.65 -22.07 -5.91
C GLN A 101 5.90 -22.14 -6.81
N ALA A 102 6.75 -21.13 -6.69
CA ALA A 102 7.91 -20.92 -7.55
C ALA A 102 8.90 -22.09 -7.52
N VAL A 103 9.29 -22.48 -8.74
CA VAL A 103 10.55 -23.13 -9.11
C VAL A 103 11.73 -22.23 -8.77
#